data_AF-A0A928IBH7-F1
#
_entry.id   AF-A0A928IBH7-F1
#
_cell.length_a   1.000
_cell.length_b   1.000
_cell.length_c   1.000
_cell.angle_alpha   90.00
_cell.angle_beta   90.00
_cell.angle_gamma   90.00
#
_symmetry.space_group_name_H-M   'P 1'
#
loop_
_entity.id
_entity.type
_entity.pdbx_description
1 polymer ?
#
loop_
_entity_poly.entity_id
_entity_poly.type
_entity_poly.pdbx_seq_one_letter_code
_entity_poly.pdbx_strand_id
1 'polypeptide(L)'
;MKKIFVINGPNLNMLGIREPEQYGTESYKELINMLRSHSNERGYELVEFQSNHEGDLVDKIQEAYFEGAHGIVINPGAYTHTSIAILDAVKATRIAILVW
;
A
#
# COMPACT_ATOMS: atom_id res chain seq x y z
N MET A 1 -5.12 -18.84 0.76
CA MET A 1 -4.67 -18.12 -0.47
C MET A 1 -3.39 -17.38 -0.14
N LYS A 2 -2.59 -16.99 -1.14
CA LYS A 2 -1.42 -16.14 -0.91
C LYS A 2 -1.89 -14.70 -0.65
N LYS A 3 -1.29 -14.00 0.30
CA LYS A 3 -1.64 -12.61 0.65
C LYS A 3 -0.77 -11.60 -0.09
N ILE A 4 -1.37 -10.57 -0.68
CA ILE A 4 -0.68 -9.38 -1.19
C ILE A 4 -1.12 -8.19 -0.35
N PHE A 5 -0.16 -7.47 0.22
CA PHE A 5 -0.43 -6.26 0.98
C PHE A 5 -0.36 -5.05 0.04
N VAL A 6 -1.37 -4.18 0.09
CA VAL A 6 -1.35 -2.88 -0.58
C VAL A 6 -1.35 -1.80 0.48
N ILE A 7 -0.23 -1.10 0.62
CA ILE A 7 0.01 -0.12 1.68
C ILE A 7 0.11 1.28 1.05
N ASN A 8 -0.76 2.18 1.45
CA ASN A 8 -0.82 3.55 0.94
C ASN A 8 -0.51 4.56 2.04
N GLY A 9 0.44 5.44 1.78
CA GLY A 9 0.91 6.47 2.68
C GLY A 9 0.01 7.72 2.71
N PRO A 10 0.55 8.85 3.19
CA PRO A 10 -0.23 10.03 3.49
C PRO A 10 -0.94 10.63 2.28
N ASN A 11 -2.15 11.12 2.53
CA ASN A 11 -3.04 11.81 1.61
C ASN A 11 -3.65 10.97 0.47
N LEU A 12 -3.27 9.70 0.30
CA LEU A 12 -3.85 8.85 -0.75
C LEU A 12 -5.32 8.49 -0.51
N ASN A 13 -5.80 8.60 0.73
CA ASN A 13 -7.22 8.56 1.04
C ASN A 13 -8.02 9.73 0.43
N MET A 14 -7.35 10.79 -0.02
CA MET A 14 -7.96 11.97 -0.62
C MET A 14 -8.02 11.92 -2.16
N LEU A 15 -7.70 10.77 -2.78
CA LEU A 15 -7.87 10.55 -4.23
C LEU A 15 -9.33 10.80 -4.64
N GLY A 16 -9.52 11.46 -5.80
CA GLY A 16 -10.82 11.88 -6.32
C GLY A 16 -11.41 13.16 -5.70
N ILE A 17 -10.79 13.69 -4.62
CA ILE A 17 -11.22 14.96 -3.98
C ILE A 17 -10.28 16.12 -4.34
N ARG A 18 -8.99 15.83 -4.56
CA ARG A 18 -7.98 16.81 -4.98
C ARG A 18 -7.81 16.80 -6.50
N GLU A 19 -7.85 18.00 -7.09
CA GLU A 19 -7.41 18.29 -8.47
C GLU A 19 -7.75 17.19 -9.50
N PRO A 20 -9.04 17.04 -9.87
CA PRO A 20 -9.51 15.97 -10.76
C PRO A 20 -8.78 15.93 -12.11
N GLU A 21 -8.29 17.08 -12.54
CA GLU A 21 -7.54 17.29 -13.79
C GLU A 21 -6.15 16.64 -13.77
N GLN A 22 -5.55 16.42 -12.59
CA GLN A 22 -4.23 15.77 -12.45
C GLN A 22 -4.31 14.31 -11.99
N TYR A 23 -5.26 13.97 -11.10
CA TYR A 23 -5.28 12.67 -10.42
C TYR A 23 -6.43 11.74 -10.86
N GLY A 24 -7.27 12.20 -11.79
CA GLY A 24 -8.47 11.48 -12.23
C GLY A 24 -9.62 11.57 -11.24
N THR A 25 -10.78 11.08 -11.65
CA THR A 25 -12.02 11.10 -10.84
C THR A 25 -12.18 9.84 -9.98
N GLU A 26 -11.30 8.85 -10.14
CA GLU A 26 -11.39 7.60 -9.39
C GLU A 26 -11.00 7.83 -7.94
N SER A 27 -11.92 7.47 -7.05
CA SER A 27 -11.74 7.54 -5.62
C SER A 27 -10.82 6.43 -5.11
N TYR A 28 -10.21 6.65 -3.94
CA TYR A 28 -9.43 5.60 -3.25
C TYR A 28 -10.22 4.30 -3.09
N LYS A 29 -11.54 4.40 -2.86
CA LYS A 29 -12.43 3.24 -2.73
C LYS A 29 -12.56 2.45 -4.03
N GLU A 30 -12.66 3.12 -5.17
CA GLU A 30 -12.74 2.48 -6.48
C GLU A 30 -11.43 1.77 -6.83
N LEU A 31 -10.29 2.41 -6.56
CA LEU A 31 -8.97 1.79 -6.68
C LEU A 31 -8.88 0.48 -5.89
N ILE A 32 -9.25 0.51 -4.60
CA ILE A 32 -9.21 -0.69 -3.76
C ILE A 32 -10.17 -1.78 -4.25
N ASN A 33 -11.36 -1.42 -4.72
CA ASN A 33 -12.31 -2.38 -5.27
C ASN A 33 -11.77 -3.05 -6.54
N MET A 34 -11.14 -2.27 -7.43
CA MET A 34 -10.50 -2.79 -8.63
C MET A 34 -9.38 -3.77 -8.27
N LEU A 35 -8.51 -3.40 -7.32
CA LEU A 35 -7.41 -4.26 -6.85
C LEU A 35 -7.90 -5.55 -6.20
N ARG A 36 -8.98 -5.49 -5.39
CA ARG A 36 -9.59 -6.68 -4.78
C ARG A 36 -10.11 -7.63 -5.85
N SER A 37 -10.90 -7.12 -6.81
CA SER A 37 -11.43 -7.94 -7.90
C SER A 37 -10.30 -8.59 -8.70
N HIS A 38 -9.30 -7.80 -9.10
CA HIS A 38 -8.15 -8.28 -9.86
C HIS A 38 -7.34 -9.36 -9.13
N SER A 39 -7.17 -9.23 -7.81
CA SER A 39 -6.44 -10.17 -6.96
C SER A 39 -7.22 -11.46 -6.75
N ASN A 40 -8.52 -11.35 -6.49
CA ASN A 40 -9.41 -12.51 -6.30
C ASN A 40 -9.48 -13.38 -7.55
N GLU A 41 -9.58 -12.79 -8.74
CA GLU A 41 -9.53 -13.50 -10.03
C GLU A 41 -8.24 -14.32 -10.22
N ARG A 42 -7.17 -13.96 -9.52
CA ARG A 42 -5.85 -14.61 -9.59
C ARG A 42 -5.54 -15.50 -8.39
N GLY A 43 -6.50 -15.70 -7.47
CA GLY A 43 -6.34 -16.54 -6.29
C GLY A 43 -5.47 -15.92 -5.19
N TYR A 44 -5.34 -14.59 -5.18
CA TYR A 44 -4.69 -13.84 -4.10
C TYR A 44 -5.71 -13.18 -3.19
N GLU A 45 -5.39 -13.17 -1.90
CA GLU A 45 -6.09 -12.36 -0.90
C GLU A 45 -5.43 -10.99 -0.84
N LEU A 46 -6.20 -9.92 -1.01
CA LEU A 46 -5.71 -8.55 -0.88
C LEU A 46 -5.86 -8.10 0.58
N VAL A 47 -4.79 -7.59 1.18
CA VAL A 47 -4.81 -6.88 2.46
C VAL A 47 -4.48 -5.42 2.20
N GLU A 48 -5.49 -4.56 2.29
CA GLU A 48 -5.38 -3.13 2.08
C GLU A 48 -5.09 -2.37 3.38
N PHE A 49 -4.23 -1.37 3.31
CA PHE A 49 -3.97 -0.46 4.42
C PHE A 49 -3.64 0.94 3.92
N GLN A 50 -4.15 1.96 4.61
CA GLN A 50 -3.78 3.35 4.37
C GLN A 50 -3.55 4.05 5.70
N SER A 51 -2.47 4.81 5.81
CA SER A 51 -2.28 5.72 6.94
C SER A 51 -1.51 6.98 6.54
N ASN A 52 -1.80 8.06 7.26
CA ASN A 52 -1.06 9.32 7.18
C ASN A 52 0.15 9.35 8.12
N HIS A 53 0.32 8.34 8.97
CA HIS A 53 1.38 8.28 9.98
C HIS A 53 2.48 7.33 9.52
N GLU A 54 3.72 7.81 9.55
CA GLU A 54 4.90 7.01 9.16
C GLU A 54 5.03 5.71 9.97
N GLY A 55 4.81 5.79 11.28
CA GLY A 55 4.89 4.63 12.19
C GLY A 55 3.90 3.52 11.83
N ASP A 56 2.65 3.86 11.52
CA ASP A 56 1.64 2.90 11.12
C ASP A 56 2.02 2.12 9.86
N LEU A 57 2.70 2.79 8.90
CA LEU A 57 3.17 2.15 7.67
C LEU A 57 4.32 1.17 7.99
N VAL A 58 5.24 1.56 8.89
CA VAL A 58 6.31 0.68 9.38
C VAL A 58 5.73 -0.54 10.08
N ASP A 59 4.76 -0.35 10.98
CA ASP A 59 4.11 -1.42 11.71
C ASP A 59 3.39 -2.38 10.75
N LYS A 60 2.69 -1.85 9.73
CA LYS A 60 2.00 -2.70 8.74
C LYS A 60 2.99 -3.48 7.86
N ILE A 61 4.15 -2.91 7.52
CA ILE A 61 5.21 -3.65 6.81
C ILE A 61 5.72 -4.82 7.66
N GLN A 62 5.92 -4.61 8.96
CA GLN A 62 6.34 -5.67 9.88
C GLN A 62 5.25 -6.74 10.07
N GLU A 63 3.98 -6.33 10.19
CA GLU A 63 2.83 -7.23 10.24
C GLU A 63 2.79 -8.16 9.02
N ALA A 64 3.00 -7.61 7.82
CA ALA A 64 3.05 -8.39 6.58
C ALA A 64 4.10 -9.52 6.62
N TYR A 65 5.23 -9.31 7.30
CA TYR A 65 6.23 -10.36 7.50
C TYR A 65 5.73 -11.48 8.40
N PHE A 66 5.16 -11.15 9.56
CA PHE A 66 4.65 -12.15 10.49
C PHE A 66 3.42 -12.89 9.94
N GLU A 67 2.65 -12.25 9.06
CA GLU A 67 1.52 -12.88 8.38
C GLU A 67 1.90 -13.72 7.15
N GLY A 68 3.19 -13.77 6.78
CA GLY A 68 3.65 -14.55 5.63
C GLY A 68 3.17 -13.99 4.29
N ALA A 69 3.20 -12.66 4.14
CA ALA A 69 2.85 -11.99 2.88
C ALA A 69 3.66 -12.54 1.70
N HIS A 70 2.97 -12.76 0.58
CA HIS A 70 3.62 -13.14 -0.67
C HIS A 70 4.37 -11.96 -1.30
N GLY A 71 3.86 -10.76 -1.12
CA GLY A 71 4.45 -9.52 -1.62
C GLY A 71 3.75 -8.29 -1.04
N ILE A 72 4.42 -7.15 -1.13
CA ILE A 72 3.88 -5.84 -0.77
C ILE A 72 3.92 -4.93 -2.00
N VAL A 73 2.80 -4.27 -2.31
CA VAL A 73 2.76 -3.09 -3.17
C VAL A 73 2.59 -1.88 -2.27
N ILE A 74 3.50 -0.91 -2.37
CA ILE A 74 3.48 0.26 -1.49
C ILE A 74 3.57 1.56 -2.30
N ASN A 75 2.70 2.52 -1.97
CA ASN A 75 2.87 3.92 -2.33
C ASN A 75 3.07 4.74 -1.06
N PRO A 76 4.30 5.10 -0.66
CA PRO A 76 4.53 5.88 0.55
C PRO A 76 4.07 7.34 0.45
N GLY A 77 3.53 7.79 -0.69
CA GLY A 77 3.19 9.19 -0.92
C GLY A 77 4.40 10.10 -0.73
N ALA A 78 4.21 11.21 -0.01
CA ALA A 78 5.29 12.16 0.29
C ALA A 78 6.46 11.52 1.07
N TYR A 79 6.21 10.44 1.82
CA TYR A 79 7.27 9.75 2.56
C TYR A 79 8.29 9.04 1.67
N THR A 80 8.01 8.87 0.38
CA THR A 80 8.98 8.41 -0.63
C THR A 80 10.25 9.28 -0.63
N HIS A 81 10.12 10.55 -0.27
CA HIS A 81 11.22 11.52 -0.31
C HIS A 81 11.88 11.77 1.04
N THR A 82 11.31 11.30 2.14
CA THR A 82 11.74 11.68 3.49
C THR A 82 11.95 10.52 4.45
N SER A 83 11.27 9.39 4.25
CA SER A 83 11.23 8.32 5.25
C SER A 83 12.34 7.30 5.07
N ILE A 84 13.40 7.46 5.86
CA ILE A 84 14.41 6.41 6.04
C ILE A 84 13.83 5.24 6.85
N ALA A 85 12.89 5.50 7.77
CA ALA A 85 12.30 4.46 8.60
C ALA A 85 11.50 3.44 7.79
N ILE A 86 10.69 3.88 6.82
CA ILE A 86 9.96 2.99 5.91
C ILE A 86 10.94 2.21 5.04
N LEU A 87 11.99 2.87 4.51
CA LEU A 87 13.03 2.19 3.73
C LEU A 87 13.71 1.07 4.53
N ASP A 88 14.03 1.31 5.79
CA ASP A 88 14.66 0.30 6.65
C ASP A 88 13.69 -0.83 7.01
N ALA A 89 12.41 -0.54 7.26
CA ALA A 89 11.38 -1.57 7.48
C ALA A 89 11.23 -2.48 6.25
N VAL A 90 11.19 -1.90 5.04
CA VAL A 90 11.17 -2.63 3.76
C VAL A 90 12.38 -3.57 3.66
N LYS A 91 13.59 -3.07 3.92
CA LYS A 91 14.82 -3.87 3.84
C LYS A 91 14.87 -4.99 4.90
N ALA A 92 14.33 -4.74 6.09
CA ALA A 92 14.36 -5.70 7.19
C ALA A 92 13.52 -6.95 6.91
N THR A 93 12.34 -6.79 6.29
CA THR A 93 11.40 -7.91 6.06
C THR A 93 11.83 -8.84 4.93
N ARG A 94 12.63 -8.38 3.96
CA ARG A 94 13.05 -9.13 2.75
C ARG A 94 11.88 -9.70 1.93
N ILE A 95 10.67 -9.17 2.10
CA ILE A 95 9.53 -9.50 1.26
C ILE A 95 9.76 -8.89 -0.13
N ALA A 96 9.23 -9.52 -1.17
CA ALA A 96 9.21 -8.90 -2.49
C ALA A 96 8.34 -7.62 -2.45
N ILE A 97 8.95 -6.46 -2.71
CA ILE A 97 8.27 -5.16 -2.66
C ILE A 97 8.27 -4.52 -4.05
N LEU A 98 7.09 -4.04 -4.45
CA LEU A 98 6.91 -3.11 -5.56
C LEU A 98 6.56 -1.73 -4.99
N VAL A 99 7.34 -0.72 -5.35
CA VAL A 99 7.04 0.70 -5.06
C VAL A 99 6.42 1.30 -6.32
N TRP A 100 5.31 2.02 -6.20
CA TRP A 100 4.64 2.69 -7.32
C TRP A 100 4.25 4.14 -6.99
#